data_AF-A0A2R5FS69-F1
#
_entry.id   AF-A0A2R5FS69-F1
#
_cell.length_a   1.000
_cell.length_b   1.000
_cell.length_c   1.000
_cell.angle_alpha   90.00
_cell.angle_beta   90.00
_cell.angle_gamma   90.00
#
_symmetry.space_group_name_H-M   'P 1'
#
loop_
_entity.id
_entity.type
_entity.pdbx_description
1 polymer ?
#
loop_
_entity_poly.entity_id
_entity_poly.type
_entity_poly.pdbx_seq_one_letter_code
_entity_poly.pdbx_strand_id
1 'polypeptide(L)' 'MKYVIDTHALIWFLEGNPRLGANAKTILSNPDSQLVIPATTLAEAVWIVQRGRTSIPFAKNLLIL' A
#
# COMPACT_ATOMS: atom_id res chain seq x y z
N MET A 1 11.59 11.04 -8.80
CA MET A 1 11.15 9.96 -9.72
C MET A 1 9.70 9.60 -9.36
N LYS A 2 8.87 9.20 -10.32
CA LYS A 2 7.47 8.83 -10.09
C LYS A 2 7.31 7.31 -10.07
N TYR A 3 6.58 6.79 -9.09
CA TYR A 3 6.37 5.36 -8.88
C TYR A 3 4.88 5.04 -8.88
N VAL A 4 4.50 4.03 -9.65
CA VAL A 4 3.13 3.49 -9.64
C VAL A 4 3.09 2.36 -8.63
N ILE A 5 2.17 2.45 -7.68
CA ILE A 5 2.05 1.50 -6.57
C ILE A 5 1.24 0.28 -7.00
N ASP A 6 1.76 -0.91 -6.69
CA ASP A 6 1.02 -2.18 -6.75
C ASP A 6 0.21 -2.41 -5.46
N THR A 7 -0.87 -3.20 -5.56
CA THR A 7 -1.78 -3.49 -4.45
C THR A 7 -1.06 -4.11 -3.25
N HIS A 8 -0.19 -5.08 -3.48
CA HIS A 8 0.54 -5.75 -2.39
C HIS A 8 1.61 -4.84 -1.79
N ALA A 9 2.24 -3.98 -2.60
CA ALA A 9 3.19 -3.01 -2.08
C ALA A 9 2.52 -2.01 -1.12
N LEU A 10 1.32 -1.51 -1.47
CA LEU A 10 0.53 -0.64 -0.59
C LEU A 10 0.16 -1.34 0.72
N ILE A 11 -0.44 -2.54 0.63
CA ILE A 11 -0.88 -3.29 1.81
C ILE A 11 0.30 -3.61 2.71
N TRP A 12 1.36 -4.22 2.16
CA TRP A 12 2.51 -4.62 2.96
C TRP A 12 3.23 -3.44 3.60
N PHE A 13 3.25 -2.28 2.96
CA PHE A 13 3.80 -1.07 3.55
C PHE A 13 3.00 -0.62 4.78
N LEU A 14 1.67 -0.53 4.66
CA LEU A 14 0.79 -0.14 5.75
C LEU A 14 0.81 -1.14 6.92
N GLU A 15 0.98 -2.43 6.63
CA GLU A 15 1.09 -3.49 7.63
C GLU A 15 2.48 -3.57 8.29
N GLY A 16 3.50 -2.90 7.74
CA GLY A 16 4.89 -3.15 8.12
C GLY A 16 5.35 -4.58 7.82
N ASN A 17 4.75 -5.21 6.80
CA ASN A 17 4.91 -6.63 6.49
C ASN A 17 6.30 -6.93 5.92
N PRO A 18 7.01 -7.96 6.42
CA PRO A 18 8.37 -8.31 5.97
C PRO A 18 8.46 -8.77 4.51
N ARG A 19 7.32 -9.07 3.87
CA ARG A 19 7.26 -9.38 2.44
C ARG A 19 7.53 -8.16 1.55
N LEU A 20 7.44 -6.94 2.09
CA LEU A 20 7.84 -5.74 1.37
C LEU A 20 9.37 -5.68 1.25
N GLY A 21 9.87 -5.74 0.01
CA GLY A 21 11.30 -5.64 -0.25
C GLY A 21 11.90 -4.30 0.22
N ALA A 22 13.18 -4.32 0.60
CA ALA A 22 13.88 -3.16 1.16
C ALA A 22 13.83 -1.92 0.24
N ASN A 23 14.02 -2.10 -1.07
CA ASN A 23 13.96 -1.00 -2.03
C ASN A 23 12.58 -0.33 -2.06
N ALA A 24 11.51 -1.13 -2.11
CA ALA A 24 10.14 -0.61 -2.08
C ALA A 24 9.87 0.13 -0.76
N LYS A 25 10.30 -0.42 0.38
CA LYS A 25 10.20 0.27 1.67
C LYS A 25 10.91 1.62 1.66
N THR A 26 12.15 1.67 1.16
CA THR A 26 12.91 2.92 1.06
C THR A 26 12.21 3.96 0.17
N ILE A 27 11.67 3.54 -0.98
CA ILE A 27 10.96 4.44 -1.89
C ILE A 27 9.66 4.96 -1.25
N LEU A 28 8.86 4.07 -0.64
CA LEU A 28 7.58 4.41 -0.04
C LEU A 28 7.71 5.26 1.23
N SER A 29 8.80 5.11 1.98
CA SER A 29 9.11 5.94 3.15
C SER A 29 9.79 7.27 2.82
N ASN A 30 10.20 7.50 1.57
CA ASN A 30 10.89 8.72 1.19
C ASN A 30 9.87 9.83 0.84
N PRO A 31 9.87 10.98 1.56
CA PRO A 31 8.94 12.08 1.29
C PRO A 31 9.12 12.73 -0.08
N ASP A 32 10.30 12.60 -0.70
CA ASP A 32 10.58 13.15 -2.04
C ASP A 32 10.10 12.22 -3.17
N SER A 33 9.64 11.00 -2.85
CA SER A 33 9.06 10.08 -3.82
C SER A 33 7.68 10.54 -4.27
N GLN A 34 7.47 10.67 -5.57
CA GLN A 34 6.12 10.88 -6.12
C GLN A 34 5.42 9.54 -6.29
N LEU A 35 4.45 9.25 -5.44
CA LEU A 35 3.70 8.01 -5.47
C LEU A 35 2.37 8.20 -6.20
N VAL A 36 2.08 7.33 -7.15
CA VAL A 36 0.79 7.26 -7.85
C VAL A 36 0.10 5.97 -7.46
N ILE A 37 -1.08 6.10 -6.86
CA ILE A 37 -1.95 4.96 -6.53
C ILE A 37 -3.06 4.91 -7.59
N PRO A 38 -3.03 3.95 -8.53
CA PRO A 38 -4.14 3.74 -9.44
C PRO A 38 -5.45 3.48 -8.70
N ALA A 39 -6.57 3.96 -9.23
CA ALA A 39 -7.88 3.69 -8.65
C ALA A 39 -8.19 2.18 -8.58
N THR A 40 -7.70 1.40 -9.54
CA THR A 40 -7.81 -0.07 -9.55
C THR A 40 -7.01 -0.72 -8.41
N THR A 41 -5.77 -0.27 -8.18
CA THR A 41 -4.94 -0.70 -7.05
C THR A 41 -5.64 -0.43 -5.71
N LEU A 42 -6.22 0.76 -5.56
CA LEU A 42 -6.97 1.12 -4.35
C LEU A 42 -8.23 0.25 -4.19
N ALA A 43 -8.98 0.03 -5.26
CA ALA A 43 -10.19 -0.81 -5.23
C ALA A 43 -9.87 -2.26 -4.86
N GLU A 44 -8.79 -2.83 -5.40
CA GLU A 44 -8.31 -4.16 -5.05
C GLU A 44 -7.90 -4.22 -3.57
N ALA A 45 -7.15 -3.23 -3.08
CA ALA A 45 -6.75 -3.17 -1.67
C ALA A 45 -7.96 -3.12 -0.73
N VAL A 46 -8.96 -2.29 -1.05
CA VAL A 46 -10.23 -2.23 -0.32
C VAL A 46 -10.91 -3.60 -0.28
N TRP A 47 -10.98 -4.29 -1.42
CA TRP A 47 -11.59 -5.61 -1.52
C TRP A 47 -10.84 -6.66 -0.68
N ILE A 48 -9.51 -6.66 -0.69
CA ILE A 48 -8.68 -7.57 0.10
C ILE A 48 -8.88 -7.33 1.62
N VAL A 49 -8.89 -6.07 2.05
CA VAL A 49 -9.11 -5.68 3.46
C VAL A 49 -10.50 -6.10 3.93
N GLN A 50 -11.55 -5.84 3.14
CA GLN A 50 -12.92 -6.24 3.47
C GLN A 50 -13.12 -7.75 3.61
N ARG A 51 -12.24 -8.56 3.00
CA ARG A 51 -12.24 -10.02 3.13
C ARG A 51 -11.44 -10.53 4.34
N GLY A 52 -10.90 -9.64 5.17
CA GLY A 52 -10.13 -10.02 6.35
C GLY A 52 -8.80 -10.71 6.01
N ARG A 53 -8.22 -10.42 4.84
CA ARG A 53 -6.96 -11.03 4.38
C ARG A 53 -5.71 -10.25 4.80
N THR A 54 -5.88 -9.26 5.68
CA THR A 54 -4.85 -8.30 6.13
C THR A 54 -5.00 -8.05 7.62
N SER A 55 -3.98 -7.48 8.27
CA SER A 55 -4.07 -6.93 9.63
C SER A 55 -4.70 -5.54 9.67
N ILE A 56 -4.90 -4.89 8.52
CA ILE A 56 -5.59 -3.60 8.40
C ILE A 56 -7.08 -3.77 8.79
N PRO A 57 -7.60 -3.03 9.79
CA PRO A 57 -8.90 -3.32 10.39
C PRO A 57 -10.09 -2.90 9.52
N PHE A 58 -9.99 -1.78 8.79
CA PHE A 58 -11.07 -1.27 7.95
C PHE A 58 -10.53 -0.70 6.64
N ALA A 59 -11.32 -0.79 5.56
CA ALA A 59 -10.95 -0.23 4.26
C ALA A 59 -10.61 1.28 4.32
N LYS A 60 -11.27 2.04 5.20
CA LYS A 60 -10.98 3.47 5.39
C LYS A 60 -9.55 3.74 5.87
N ASN A 61 -8.90 2.76 6.51
CA ASN A 61 -7.51 2.89 6.96
C ASN A 61 -6.50 2.92 5.80
N LEU A 62 -6.91 2.57 4.58
CA LEU A 62 -6.09 2.71 3.36
C LEU A 62 -5.95 4.18 2.90
N LEU A 63 -6.83 5.07 3.37
CA LEU A 63 -6.89 6.48 2.95
C LEU A 63 -6.22 7.45 3.92
N ILE A 64 -5.62 6.94 5.01
CA ILE A 64 -4.99 7.75 6.06
C ILE A 64 -3.48 7.92 5.81
N LEU A 65 -3.05 7.86 4.54
CA LEU A 65 -1.66 8.12 4.15
C LEU A 65 -1.29 9.59 4.42
#